data_AF-A0A6S7H765-F1
#
_entry.id   AF-A0A6S7H765-F1
#
_cell.length_a   1.000
_cell.length_b   1.000
_cell.length_c   1.000
_cell.angle_alpha   90.00
_cell.angle_beta   90.00
_cell.angle_gamma   90.00
#
_symmetry.space_group_name_H-M   'P 1'
#
loop_
_entity.id
_entity.type
_entity.pdbx_description
1 polymer ?
#
loop_
_entity_poly.entity_id
_entity_poly.type
_entity_poly.pdbx_seq_one_letter_code
_entity_poly.pdbx_strand_id
1 'polypeptide(L)'
;MCVAEISKSVPLNEEEESHALKVSDMGPDGRGKIRYLGGWATHKLLEKSRRYVVENRYSTSREVLDKVIKEMKKITLLEDNVVVSSQFMQETSEVPEILQVTESRQYRERGLLNISDSAYEFFLLLEQHRNDHINFNRLAQLGSDLIDDSVASVTRNEVVQNMFLNLFWLDNAEERVGTES
;
A
#
# COMPACT_ATOMS: atom_id res chain seq x y z
N MET A 1 38.59 -27.59 32.15
CA MET A 1 38.31 -27.32 30.73
C MET A 1 37.37 -26.13 30.67
N CYS A 2 37.90 -24.96 30.33
CA CYS A 2 37.16 -23.71 30.29
C CYS A 2 36.26 -23.65 29.06
N VAL A 3 34.98 -23.34 29.26
CA VAL A 3 34.06 -22.94 28.21
C VAL A 3 34.36 -21.48 27.92
N ALA A 4 34.91 -21.19 26.74
CA ALA A 4 35.20 -19.83 26.33
C ALA A 4 33.88 -19.10 26.00
N GLU A 5 33.48 -18.18 26.88
CA GLU A 5 32.49 -17.15 26.57
C GLU A 5 33.03 -16.29 25.43
N ILE A 6 32.37 -16.32 24.27
CA ILE A 6 32.53 -15.31 23.23
C ILE A 6 31.42 -14.27 23.46
N SER A 7 31.56 -13.51 24.54
CA SER A 7 30.97 -12.19 24.64
C SER A 7 31.88 -11.23 23.87
N LYS A 8 31.64 -11.11 22.56
CA LYS A 8 32.13 -9.96 21.81
C LYS A 8 31.01 -8.93 21.79
N SER A 9 31.00 -8.09 22.81
CA SER A 9 30.35 -6.79 22.76
C SER A 9 30.90 -6.02 21.56
N VAL A 10 30.12 -5.95 20.48
CA VAL A 10 30.39 -5.03 19.39
C VAL A 10 30.21 -3.63 19.97
N PRO A 11 31.22 -2.75 19.92
CA PRO A 11 31.03 -1.37 20.34
C PRO A 11 29.98 -0.75 19.42
N LEU A 12 28.86 -0.32 19.99
CA LEU A 12 27.92 0.58 19.34
C LEU A 12 28.71 1.85 19.04
N ASN A 13 29.11 2.04 17.79
CA ASN A 13 29.53 3.35 17.32
C ASN A 13 28.31 4.27 17.46
N GLU A 14 28.32 5.05 18.53
CA GLU A 14 27.55 6.27 18.71
C GLU A 14 28.00 7.25 17.61
N GLU A 15 27.39 7.15 16.42
CA GLU A 15 27.30 8.16 15.35
C GLU A 15 26.74 7.53 14.05
N GLU A 16 25.74 6.63 14.14
CA GLU A 16 24.79 6.54 13.02
C GLU A 16 23.80 7.68 13.21
N GLU A 17 24.14 8.86 12.68
CA GLU A 17 23.11 9.79 12.24
C GLU A 17 22.09 8.94 11.48
N SER A 18 20.91 8.75 12.07
CA SER A 18 19.82 8.09 11.37
C SER A 18 19.48 9.03 10.22
N HIS A 19 20.14 8.84 9.07
CA HIS A 19 19.64 9.34 7.81
C HIS A 19 18.34 8.58 7.60
N ALA A 20 17.26 9.10 8.19
CA ALA A 20 15.92 8.61 8.00
C ALA A 20 15.72 8.64 6.49
N LEU A 21 15.77 7.45 5.88
CA LEU A 21 15.69 7.32 4.44
C LEU A 21 14.35 7.93 4.04
N LYS A 22 14.41 9.03 3.31
CA LYS A 22 13.23 9.71 2.82
C LYS A 22 12.77 8.99 1.56
N VAL A 23 11.67 8.27 1.68
CA VAL A 23 11.12 7.39 0.64
C VAL A 23 10.81 8.18 -0.64
N SER A 24 10.41 9.45 -0.53
CA SER A 24 10.20 10.31 -1.70
C SER A 24 11.47 10.58 -2.50
N ASP A 25 12.64 10.47 -1.88
CA ASP A 25 13.93 10.80 -2.49
C ASP A 25 14.57 9.56 -3.13
N MET A 26 13.88 8.40 -3.10
CA MET A 26 14.31 7.20 -3.79
C MET A 26 14.34 7.40 -5.31
N GLY A 27 15.31 6.75 -5.97
CA GLY A 27 15.37 6.72 -7.43
C GLY A 27 14.11 6.10 -8.06
N PRO A 28 13.90 6.29 -9.38
CA PRO A 28 12.71 5.81 -10.11
C PRO A 28 12.42 4.32 -9.89
N ASP A 29 13.46 3.49 -9.78
CA ASP A 29 13.33 2.05 -9.53
C ASP A 29 12.67 1.72 -8.18
N GLY A 30 13.04 2.47 -7.14
CA GLY A 30 12.49 2.31 -5.79
C GLY A 30 11.05 2.77 -5.73
N ARG A 31 10.78 3.97 -6.27
CA ARG A 31 9.44 4.55 -6.38
C ARG A 31 8.49 3.69 -7.21
N GLY A 32 8.94 3.19 -8.37
CA GLY A 32 8.19 2.25 -9.21
C GLY A 32 7.91 0.91 -8.51
N LYS A 33 8.82 0.42 -7.66
CA LYS A 33 8.57 -0.77 -6.85
C LYS A 33 7.48 -0.54 -5.80
N ILE A 34 7.40 0.65 -5.20
CA ILE A 34 6.34 0.99 -4.24
C ILE A 34 4.98 1.02 -4.96
N ARG A 35 4.90 1.66 -6.13
CA ARG A 35 3.70 1.65 -6.97
C ARG A 35 3.25 0.23 -7.31
N TYR A 36 4.18 -0.61 -7.72
CA TYR A 36 3.95 -2.02 -7.98
C TYR A 36 3.40 -2.75 -6.74
N LEU A 37 4.01 -2.58 -5.57
CA LEU A 37 3.55 -3.22 -4.33
C LEU A 37 2.15 -2.75 -3.93
N GLY A 38 1.84 -1.47 -4.15
CA GLY A 38 0.49 -0.93 -3.97
C GLY A 38 -0.53 -1.62 -4.88
N GLY A 39 -0.22 -1.74 -6.18
CA GLY A 39 -1.06 -2.48 -7.12
C GLY A 39 -1.25 -3.95 -6.74
N TRP A 40 -0.21 -4.60 -6.22
CA TRP A 40 -0.28 -5.98 -5.74
C TRP A 40 -1.15 -6.12 -4.48
N ALA A 41 -0.99 -5.23 -3.51
CA ALA A 41 -1.80 -5.23 -2.30
C ALA A 41 -3.29 -5.02 -2.63
N THR A 42 -3.61 -4.06 -3.50
CA THR A 42 -4.96 -3.81 -3.99
C THR A 42 -5.52 -5.03 -4.73
N HIS A 43 -4.74 -5.65 -5.61
CA HIS A 43 -5.13 -6.86 -6.32
C HIS A 43 -5.47 -8.01 -5.34
N LYS A 44 -4.64 -8.24 -4.32
CA LYS A 44 -4.90 -9.28 -3.31
C LYS A 44 -6.16 -9.00 -2.50
N LEU A 45 -6.42 -7.73 -2.19
CA LEU A 45 -7.63 -7.31 -1.49
C LEU A 45 -8.88 -7.57 -2.34
N LEU A 46 -8.86 -7.20 -3.61
CA LEU A 46 -9.94 -7.44 -4.57
C LEU A 46 -10.18 -8.92 -4.78
N GLU A 47 -9.12 -9.72 -4.96
CA GLU A 47 -9.20 -11.17 -5.14
C GLU A 47 -9.91 -11.82 -3.94
N LYS A 48 -9.52 -11.45 -2.72
CA LYS A 48 -10.16 -11.94 -1.48
C LYS A 48 -11.64 -11.57 -1.41
N SER A 49 -11.97 -10.31 -1.67
CA SER A 49 -13.36 -9.82 -1.63
C SER A 49 -14.22 -10.47 -2.71
N ARG A 50 -13.74 -10.58 -3.95
CA ARG A 50 -14.44 -11.24 -5.07
C ARG A 50 -14.68 -12.71 -4.76
N ARG A 51 -13.68 -13.41 -4.24
CA ARG A 51 -13.79 -14.82 -3.84
C ARG A 51 -14.89 -15.01 -2.79
N TYR A 52 -14.89 -14.17 -1.75
CA TYR A 52 -15.92 -14.23 -0.71
C TYR A 52 -17.34 -14.03 -1.29
N VAL A 53 -17.51 -13.05 -2.19
CA VAL A 53 -18.80 -12.80 -2.86
C VAL A 53 -19.24 -14.01 -3.68
N VAL A 54 -18.35 -14.56 -4.52
CA VAL A 54 -18.66 -15.71 -5.38
C VAL A 54 -19.08 -16.93 -4.57
N GLU A 55 -18.36 -17.23 -3.49
CA GLU A 55 -18.62 -18.39 -2.63
C GLU A 55 -19.91 -18.26 -1.82
N ASN A 56 -20.35 -17.03 -1.50
CA ASN A 56 -21.41 -16.79 -0.51
C ASN A 56 -22.67 -16.10 -1.07
N ARG A 57 -22.71 -15.74 -2.36
CA ARG A 57 -23.83 -14.97 -2.95
C ARG A 57 -25.20 -15.65 -2.88
N TYR A 58 -25.24 -16.97 -2.70
CA TYR A 58 -26.47 -17.76 -2.57
C TYR A 58 -26.70 -18.27 -1.15
N SER A 59 -26.01 -17.70 -0.16
CA SER A 59 -26.22 -18.07 1.24
C SER A 59 -27.64 -17.74 1.69
N THR A 60 -28.21 -18.59 2.55
CA THR A 60 -29.51 -18.35 3.18
C THR A 60 -29.39 -17.53 4.48
N SER A 61 -28.17 -17.34 4.98
CA SER A 61 -27.92 -16.52 6.18
C SER A 61 -27.91 -15.03 5.85
N ARG A 62 -28.77 -14.26 6.53
CA ARG A 62 -28.84 -12.80 6.37
C ARG A 62 -27.51 -12.12 6.71
N GLU A 63 -26.83 -12.56 7.76
CA GLU A 63 -25.53 -11.99 8.16
C GLU A 63 -24.47 -12.19 7.07
N VAL A 64 -24.48 -13.36 6.43
CA VAL A 64 -23.56 -13.67 5.33
C VAL A 64 -23.88 -12.79 4.11
N LEU A 65 -25.16 -12.63 3.77
CA LEU A 65 -25.61 -11.75 2.67
C LEU A 65 -25.27 -10.28 2.94
N ASP A 66 -25.45 -9.79 4.17
CA ASP A 66 -25.07 -8.43 4.55
C ASP A 66 -23.55 -8.21 4.38
N LYS A 67 -22.74 -9.22 4.71
CA LYS A 67 -21.30 -9.18 4.45
C LYS A 67 -20.97 -9.25 2.96
N VAL A 68 -21.68 -10.05 2.16
CA VAL A 68 -21.53 -10.07 0.70
C VAL A 68 -21.77 -8.67 0.11
N ILE A 69 -22.83 -7.98 0.55
CA ILE A 69 -23.13 -6.61 0.11
C ILE A 69 -21.99 -5.66 0.49
N LYS A 70 -21.45 -5.76 1.71
CA LYS A 70 -20.29 -4.95 2.13
C LYS A 70 -19.05 -5.21 1.27
N GLU A 71 -18.74 -6.48 0.98
CA GLU A 71 -17.61 -6.84 0.12
C GLU A 71 -17.81 -6.36 -1.33
N MET A 72 -19.03 -6.41 -1.87
CA MET A 72 -19.36 -5.84 -3.18
C MET A 72 -19.13 -4.32 -3.21
N LYS A 73 -19.61 -3.59 -2.20
CA LYS A 73 -19.37 -2.14 -2.09
C LYS A 73 -17.88 -1.81 -2.03
N LYS A 74 -17.12 -2.60 -1.28
CA LYS A 74 -15.66 -2.46 -1.19
C LYS A 74 -14.97 -2.69 -2.54
N ILE A 75 -15.40 -3.70 -3.31
CA ILE A 75 -14.90 -3.94 -4.67
C ILE A 75 -15.14 -2.72 -5.54
N THR A 76 -16.38 -2.22 -5.58
CA THR A 76 -16.74 -1.02 -6.36
C THR A 76 -15.90 0.20 -5.96
N LEU A 77 -15.77 0.48 -4.66
CA LEU A 77 -14.96 1.61 -4.19
C LEU A 77 -13.50 1.53 -4.63
N LEU A 78 -12.89 0.34 -4.58
CA LEU A 78 -11.50 0.15 -5.03
C LEU A 78 -11.38 0.26 -6.56
N GLU A 79 -12.31 -0.32 -7.31
CA GLU A 79 -12.31 -0.28 -8.77
C GLU A 79 -12.52 1.13 -9.31
N ASP A 80 -13.40 1.92 -8.69
CA ASP A 80 -13.76 3.25 -9.16
C ASP A 80 -12.71 4.32 -8.83
N ASN A 81 -11.94 4.15 -7.75
CA ASN A 81 -11.08 5.22 -7.22
C ASN A 81 -9.58 4.86 -7.12
N VAL A 82 -9.27 3.57 -6.96
CA VAL A 82 -7.88 3.12 -6.74
C VAL A 82 -7.34 2.49 -8.01
N VAL A 83 -8.13 1.68 -8.70
CA VAL A 83 -7.72 0.96 -9.91
C VAL A 83 -7.96 1.84 -11.14
N VAL A 84 -7.00 1.80 -12.06
CA VAL A 84 -7.04 2.58 -13.30
C VAL A 84 -6.59 1.71 -14.47
N SER A 85 -7.06 2.02 -15.68
CA SER A 85 -6.62 1.31 -16.87
C SER A 85 -5.20 1.73 -17.25
N SER A 86 -4.45 0.83 -17.89
CA SER A 86 -3.09 1.14 -18.36
C SER A 86 -3.06 2.27 -19.37
N GLN A 87 -4.09 2.36 -20.23
CA GLN A 87 -4.18 3.40 -21.25
C GLN A 87 -4.39 4.77 -20.63
N PHE A 88 -5.34 4.88 -19.70
CA PHE A 88 -5.60 6.13 -18.96
C PHE A 88 -4.32 6.61 -18.24
N MET A 89 -3.61 5.70 -17.57
CA MET A 89 -2.35 6.01 -16.89
C MET A 89 -1.25 6.54 -17.80
N GLN A 90 -1.13 6.04 -19.03
CA GLN A 90 -0.14 6.54 -19.98
C GLN A 90 -0.45 7.95 -20.47
N GLU A 91 -1.74 8.34 -20.48
CA GLU A 91 -2.21 9.64 -20.97
C GLU A 91 -2.24 10.71 -19.87
N THR A 92 -2.55 10.33 -18.63
CA THR A 92 -2.89 11.29 -17.57
C THR A 92 -1.94 11.32 -16.38
N SER A 93 -0.97 10.40 -16.28
CA SER A 93 -0.14 10.32 -15.07
C SER A 93 0.81 11.50 -14.94
N GLU A 94 0.91 12.02 -13.73
CA GLU A 94 1.87 13.07 -13.36
C GLU A 94 3.28 12.52 -13.12
N VAL A 95 3.42 11.18 -13.06
CA VAL A 95 4.70 10.50 -12.78
C VAL A 95 4.99 9.43 -13.86
N PRO A 96 5.19 9.83 -15.12
CA PRO A 96 5.36 8.89 -16.23
C PRO A 96 6.64 8.05 -16.11
N GLU A 97 7.68 8.53 -15.44
CA GLU A 97 8.98 7.84 -15.35
C GLU A 97 8.92 6.53 -14.55
N ILE A 98 7.99 6.41 -13.60
CA ILE A 98 7.82 5.18 -12.80
C ILE A 98 6.91 4.15 -13.48
N LEU A 99 6.16 4.55 -14.52
CA LEU A 99 5.25 3.66 -15.22
C LEU A 99 6.01 2.57 -15.97
N GLN A 100 7.12 2.91 -16.64
CA GLN A 100 7.95 1.93 -17.35
C GLN A 100 8.55 0.87 -16.40
N VAL A 101 9.00 1.30 -15.22
CA VAL A 101 9.50 0.39 -14.17
C VAL A 101 8.38 -0.53 -13.69
N THR A 102 7.19 0.03 -13.47
CA THR A 102 6.01 -0.74 -13.03
C THR A 102 5.60 -1.76 -14.09
N GLU A 103 5.45 -1.32 -15.34
CA GLU A 103 5.06 -2.15 -16.49
C GLU A 103 6.03 -3.32 -16.71
N SER A 104 7.35 -3.06 -16.66
CA SER A 104 8.39 -4.10 -16.79
C SER A 104 8.27 -5.19 -15.71
N ARG A 105 7.80 -4.83 -14.51
CA ARG A 105 7.55 -5.78 -13.41
C ARG A 105 6.22 -6.50 -13.59
N GLN A 106 5.18 -5.82 -14.07
CA GLN A 106 3.88 -6.42 -14.39
C GLN A 106 3.96 -7.49 -15.48
N TYR A 107 4.81 -7.31 -16.50
CA TYR A 107 5.02 -8.34 -17.52
C TYR A 107 5.58 -9.66 -16.93
N ARG A 108 6.31 -9.60 -15.81
CA ARG A 108 6.83 -10.80 -15.12
C ARG A 108 5.75 -11.50 -14.30
N GLU A 109 4.85 -10.74 -13.68
CA GLU A 109 3.70 -11.23 -12.91
C GLU A 109 2.40 -10.88 -13.64
N ARG A 110 2.08 -11.65 -14.69
CA ARG A 110 0.90 -11.46 -15.57
C ARG A 110 -0.36 -11.08 -14.77
N GLY A 111 -0.83 -9.84 -14.93
CA GLY A 111 -2.17 -9.43 -14.50
C GLY A 111 -2.26 -8.52 -13.27
N LEU A 112 -1.18 -7.82 -12.90
CA LEU A 112 -1.29 -6.79 -11.86
C LEU A 112 -2.11 -5.59 -12.35
N LEU A 113 -2.98 -5.10 -11.48
CA LEU A 113 -3.78 -3.90 -11.73
C LEU A 113 -2.89 -2.65 -11.61
N ASN A 114 -3.14 -1.64 -12.45
CA ASN A 114 -2.57 -0.31 -12.26
C ASN A 114 -3.37 0.44 -11.18
N ILE A 115 -2.68 1.28 -10.43
CA ILE A 115 -3.27 2.14 -9.41
C ILE A 115 -3.12 3.61 -9.78
N SER A 116 -4.08 4.44 -9.38
CA SER A 116 -4.08 5.89 -9.61
C SER A 116 -2.86 6.57 -8.95
N ASP A 117 -2.54 7.79 -9.39
CA ASP A 117 -1.45 8.56 -8.79
C ASP A 117 -1.75 8.89 -7.32
N SER A 118 -2.98 9.26 -6.97
CA SER A 118 -3.39 9.47 -5.57
C SER A 118 -3.21 8.20 -4.72
N ALA A 119 -3.56 7.03 -5.26
CA ALA A 119 -3.31 5.76 -4.57
C ALA A 119 -1.81 5.49 -4.41
N TYR A 120 -1.01 5.77 -5.44
CA TYR A 120 0.44 5.65 -5.37
C TYR A 120 1.05 6.57 -4.29
N GLU A 121 0.61 7.83 -4.20
CA GLU A 121 1.04 8.76 -3.15
C GLU A 121 0.68 8.24 -1.75
N PHE A 122 -0.51 7.66 -1.59
CA PHE A 122 -0.88 6.98 -0.35
C PHE A 122 0.11 5.85 0.00
N PHE A 123 0.48 5.02 -0.97
CA PHE A 123 1.45 3.95 -0.74
C PHE A 123 2.87 4.46 -0.47
N LEU A 124 3.27 5.60 -1.04
CA LEU A 124 4.53 6.27 -0.68
C LEU A 124 4.54 6.71 0.79
N LEU A 125 3.45 7.35 1.24
CA LEU A 125 3.31 7.76 2.63
C LEU A 125 3.34 6.55 3.57
N LEU A 126 2.62 5.49 3.21
CA LEU A 126 2.57 4.25 3.98
C LEU A 126 3.96 3.61 4.12
N GLU A 127 4.74 3.60 3.03
CA GLU A 127 6.11 3.07 3.02
C GLU A 127 7.05 3.95 3.86
N GLN A 128 6.89 5.27 3.86
CA GLN A 128 7.63 6.16 4.76
C GLN A 128 7.37 5.79 6.22
N HIS A 129 6.11 5.66 6.61
CA HIS A 129 5.77 5.27 7.98
C HIS A 129 6.29 3.87 8.34
N ARG A 130 6.26 2.92 7.40
CA ARG A 130 6.84 1.58 7.59
C ARG A 130 8.33 1.67 7.85
N ASN A 131 9.06 2.48 7.08
CA ASN A 131 10.50 2.68 7.24
C ASN A 131 10.84 3.32 8.60
N ASP A 132 10.04 4.29 9.03
CA ASP A 132 10.22 4.98 10.31
C ASP A 132 9.97 4.06 11.52
N HIS A 133 9.12 3.04 11.37
CA HIS A 133 8.71 2.16 12.48
C HIS A 133 9.40 0.80 12.49
N ILE A 134 9.72 0.24 11.31
CA ILE A 134 10.39 -1.05 11.16
C ILE A 134 11.87 -0.82 10.86
N ASN A 135 12.64 -0.57 11.92
CA ASN A 135 14.09 -0.38 11.86
C ASN A 135 14.79 -1.07 13.03
N PHE A 136 16.13 -1.13 12.97
CA PHE A 136 16.95 -1.83 13.97
C PHE A 136 16.79 -1.28 15.38
N ASN A 137 16.68 0.04 15.53
CA ASN A 137 16.50 0.67 16.84
C ASN A 137 15.18 0.24 17.48
N ARG A 138 14.11 0.22 16.69
CA ARG A 138 12.77 -0.21 17.13
C ARG A 138 12.71 -1.71 17.37
N LEU A 139 13.40 -2.51 16.56
CA LEU A 139 13.53 -3.96 16.76
C LEU A 139 14.24 -4.28 18.08
N ALA A 140 15.31 -3.55 18.43
CA ALA A 140 16.03 -3.74 19.69
C ALA A 140 15.16 -3.38 20.91
N GLN A 141 14.24 -2.42 20.77
CA GLN A 141 13.34 -1.98 21.84
C GLN A 141 12.11 -2.89 22.02
N LEU A 142 11.48 -3.28 20.91
CA LEU A 142 10.17 -3.94 20.92
C LEU A 142 10.25 -5.46 20.68
N GLY A 143 11.36 -5.96 20.12
CA GLY A 143 11.54 -7.38 19.85
C GLY A 143 10.40 -7.96 18.99
N SER A 144 9.66 -8.93 19.55
CA SER A 144 8.52 -9.58 18.89
C SER A 144 7.37 -8.62 18.56
N ASP A 145 7.21 -7.56 19.36
CA ASP A 145 6.04 -6.70 19.30
C ASP A 145 6.17 -5.59 18.24
N LEU A 146 7.31 -5.56 17.52
CA LEU A 146 7.62 -4.55 16.52
C LEU A 146 6.54 -4.42 15.44
N ILE A 147 6.05 -5.54 14.92
CA ILE A 147 5.08 -5.53 13.82
C ILE A 147 3.73 -5.05 14.31
N ASP A 148 3.26 -5.55 15.45
CA ASP A 148 1.96 -5.17 16.01
C ASP A 148 1.94 -3.69 16.39
N ASP A 149 3.04 -3.18 16.98
CA ASP A 149 3.17 -1.76 17.29
C ASP A 149 3.26 -0.90 16.03
N SER A 150 3.96 -1.36 14.99
CA SER A 150 4.04 -0.66 13.70
C SER A 150 2.67 -0.57 13.03
N VAL A 151 1.92 -1.67 13.02
CA VAL A 151 0.54 -1.70 12.49
C VAL A 151 -0.36 -0.79 13.32
N ALA A 152 -0.28 -0.85 14.65
CA ALA A 152 -1.05 0.02 15.52
C ALA A 152 -0.69 1.51 15.35
N SER A 153 0.57 1.83 15.09
CA SER A 153 1.02 3.19 14.83
C SER A 153 0.45 3.72 13.52
N VAL A 154 0.63 2.98 12.42
CA VAL A 154 0.07 3.33 11.11
C VAL A 154 -1.45 3.45 11.16
N THR A 155 -2.12 2.51 11.84
CA THR A 155 -3.58 2.49 11.93
C THR A 155 -4.12 3.66 12.75
N ARG A 156 -3.36 4.21 13.71
CA ARG A 156 -3.77 5.38 14.52
C ARG A 156 -3.31 6.71 13.92
N ASN A 157 -2.51 6.68 12.85
CA ASN A 157 -1.98 7.89 12.24
C ASN A 157 -3.07 8.61 11.43
N GLU A 158 -3.49 9.78 11.92
CA GLU A 158 -4.55 10.59 11.27
C GLU A 158 -4.18 11.02 9.85
N VAL A 159 -2.90 11.29 9.57
CA VAL A 159 -2.45 11.68 8.22
C VAL A 159 -2.64 10.52 7.24
N VAL A 160 -2.22 9.31 7.62
CA VAL A 160 -2.42 8.10 6.82
C VAL A 160 -3.91 7.80 6.63
N GLN A 161 -4.70 7.90 7.70
CA GLN A 161 -6.15 7.69 7.63
C GLN A 161 -6.83 8.70 6.70
N ASN A 162 -6.51 9.98 6.83
CA ASN A 162 -7.09 11.03 5.99
C ASN A 162 -6.67 10.86 4.53
N MET A 163 -5.41 10.53 4.26
CA MET A 163 -4.96 10.27 2.89
C MET A 163 -5.66 9.05 2.28
N PHE A 164 -5.85 7.99 3.07
CA PHE A 164 -6.64 6.83 2.66
C PHE A 164 -8.11 7.19 2.38
N LEU A 165 -8.73 7.96 3.26
CA LEU A 165 -10.11 8.42 3.06
C LEU A 165 -10.20 9.30 1.81
N ASN A 166 -9.26 10.21 1.58
CA ASN A 166 -9.26 11.06 0.39
C ASN A 166 -9.24 10.27 -0.92
N LEU A 167 -8.75 9.02 -0.93
CA LEU A 167 -8.86 8.15 -2.11
C LEU A 167 -10.30 7.91 -2.53
N PHE A 168 -11.28 7.90 -1.63
CA PHE A 168 -12.68 7.57 -1.93
C PHE A 168 -13.62 8.77 -1.81
N TRP A 169 -13.10 9.91 -1.36
CA TRP A 169 -13.87 11.11 -1.01
C TRP A 169 -13.34 12.36 -1.75
N LEU A 170 -12.77 12.17 -2.94
CA LEU A 170 -12.62 13.28 -3.88
C LEU A 170 -14.01 13.65 -4.39
N ASP A 171 -14.33 14.93 -4.25
CA ASP A 171 -15.64 15.49 -4.55
C ASP A 171 -16.24 14.97 -5.85
N ASN A 172 -17.52 14.61 -5.79
CA ASN A 172 -18.42 14.60 -6.94
C ASN A 172 -18.66 16.04 -7.46
N ALA A 173 -17.64 16.87 -7.58
CA ALA A 173 -17.77 18.24 -8.01
C ALA A 173 -16.82 18.50 -9.20
N GLU A 174 -17.44 18.72 -10.36
CA GLU A 174 -16.91 19.44 -11.53
C GLU A 174 -16.39 18.66 -12.76
N GLU A 175 -15.83 17.45 -12.70
CA GLU A 175 -15.29 16.81 -13.93
C GLU A 175 -16.13 15.69 -14.59
N ARG A 176 -17.29 15.33 -14.03
CA ARG A 176 -18.27 14.49 -14.76
C ARG A 176 -19.26 15.29 -15.62
N VAL A 177 -19.07 16.61 -15.72
CA VAL A 177 -19.74 17.47 -16.71
C VAL A 177 -18.86 17.54 -17.96
N GLY A 178 -18.65 16.38 -18.58
CA GLY A 178 -17.90 16.24 -19.82
C GLY A 178 -18.43 15.10 -20.70
N THR A 179 -19.64 14.63 -20.43
CA THR A 179 -20.40 13.83 -21.37
C THR A 179 -21.21 14.76 -22.27
N GLU A 180 -20.99 14.58 -23.58
CA GLU A 180 -21.93 14.85 -24.67
C GLU A 180 -22.04 16.32 -25.13
N SER A 181 -21.24 16.65 -26.14
CA SER A 181 -21.63 17.52 -27.25
C SER A 181 -21.20 16.90 -28.56
#